data_AF-A0A7S4BT37-F1
#
_entry.id   AF-A0A7S4BT37-F1
#
_cell.length_a   1.000
_cell.length_b   1.000
_cell.length_c   1.000
_cell.angle_alpha   90.00
_cell.angle_beta   90.00
_cell.angle_gamma   90.00
#
_symmetry.space_group_name_H-M   'P 1'
#
loop_
_entity.id
_entity.type
_entity.pdbx_description
1 polymer ?
#
loop_
_entity_poly.entity_id
_entity_poly.type
_entity_poly.pdbx_seq_one_letter_code
_entity_poly.pdbx_strand_id
1 'polypeptide(L)'
;MARQRRSFSKLDMIAGAGAQFLTNACITVVTPTALHSAEQRDDASPLTSSGIIAGSTAFGMMVSLLVAYTRSSEWLDGKGPFRVLSFTMLLGSGLYLVGELRRWPVESLVLARLITSLGFGAVYATKRRASVEDLPRRREYLFLLLELASSSGMACGPVLAGLFAYLMPSLSLLGPPICMIALVTMYLLRLESSEEDRCFFDDAVDAASADEQQSLYKAKQDHQLEAGVHANEHANGLAKGADVRAASETGETGEGETGAVGEFGGSLGRGNGLGNGLSNGLGSGMEDELLDEGMEEGASEAPAPLWASAAVTLACLSFGIGRNFLKFGFESAMVVVYDKQFHFSVDAAGMLAGSCALSGLVSVALYRRFCRRVSGKRLLLMAEGLALASSVFMALTGAVRGGVRVRRHLQLTLATLASVLFYPAMYIGAAQGNSRPLDYAHKGHRLLSRDAIVAQQDLFQTTIGKGLGMVVCRQALDGTNQLATLGKLFVGVVCAQFVVMAVGWDPQATVAAAKTAAAAAKDFAVAAVDAAGTVPRALRLVRDRGRQHLSSNSC
;
A
#
# COMPACT_ATOMS: atom_id res chain seq x y z
N MET A 1 -0.28 -31.37 -11.79
CA MET A 1 -0.34 -29.92 -12.08
C MET A 1 -0.64 -29.21 -10.77
N ALA A 2 0.11 -28.17 -10.41
CA ALA A 2 -0.19 -27.38 -9.21
C ALA A 2 -1.49 -26.57 -9.42
N ARG A 3 -2.38 -26.56 -8.42
CA ARG A 3 -3.63 -25.78 -8.47
C ARG A 3 -3.27 -24.29 -8.40
N GLN A 4 -3.47 -23.55 -9.49
CA GLN A 4 -3.19 -22.11 -9.50
C GLN A 4 -4.16 -21.40 -8.54
N ARG A 5 -3.64 -20.80 -7.46
CA ARG A 5 -4.45 -20.00 -6.51
C ARG A 5 -5.17 -18.88 -7.27
N ARG A 6 -6.39 -18.56 -6.83
CA ARG A 6 -7.25 -17.50 -7.39
C ARG A 6 -7.65 -16.41 -6.38
N SER A 7 -7.29 -16.54 -5.11
CA SER A 7 -7.66 -15.62 -4.03
C SER A 7 -6.60 -15.54 -2.94
N PHE A 8 -6.62 -14.46 -2.17
CA PHE A 8 -5.73 -14.19 -1.04
C PHE A 8 -6.35 -14.70 0.26
N SER A 9 -5.65 -15.52 1.05
CA SER A 9 -6.20 -16.16 2.25
C SER A 9 -5.95 -15.39 3.56
N LYS A 10 -6.61 -15.80 4.65
CA LYS A 10 -6.29 -15.34 6.01
C LYS A 10 -4.84 -15.64 6.42
N LEU A 11 -4.30 -16.79 6.03
CA LEU A 11 -2.89 -17.10 6.24
C LEU A 11 -2.00 -16.10 5.50
N ASP A 12 -2.33 -15.79 4.24
CA ASP A 12 -1.56 -14.83 3.45
C ASP A 12 -1.58 -13.42 4.09
N MET A 13 -2.69 -13.03 4.73
CA MET A 13 -2.76 -11.79 5.51
C MET A 13 -1.90 -11.85 6.79
N ILE A 14 -2.05 -12.88 7.62
CA ILE A 14 -1.29 -13.00 8.89
C ILE A 14 0.21 -13.10 8.61
N ALA A 15 0.58 -14.00 7.70
CA ALA A 15 1.97 -14.24 7.34
C ALA A 15 2.58 -13.03 6.64
N GLY A 16 1.87 -12.42 5.69
CA GLY A 16 2.34 -11.28 4.92
C GLY A 16 2.43 -9.97 5.70
N ALA A 17 1.40 -9.62 6.47
CA ALA A 17 1.42 -8.45 7.34
C ALA A 17 2.45 -8.61 8.45
N GLY A 18 2.53 -9.79 9.09
CA GLY A 18 3.55 -10.07 10.10
C GLY A 18 4.97 -10.03 9.54
N ALA A 19 5.21 -10.57 8.33
CA ALA A 19 6.49 -10.47 7.64
C ALA A 19 6.88 -9.02 7.34
N GLN A 20 5.96 -8.21 6.81
CA GLN A 20 6.18 -6.78 6.56
C GLN A 20 6.44 -6.00 7.86
N PHE A 21 5.69 -6.26 8.92
CA PHE A 21 5.90 -5.64 10.22
C PHE A 21 7.28 -5.97 10.78
N LEU A 22 7.60 -7.26 10.93
CA LEU A 22 8.85 -7.75 11.53
C LEU A 22 10.08 -7.33 10.72
N THR A 23 10.04 -7.46 9.39
CA THR A 23 11.12 -7.04 8.49
C THR A 23 11.46 -5.57 8.73
N ASN A 24 10.46 -4.70 8.71
CA ASN A 24 10.68 -3.27 8.78
C ASN A 24 10.98 -2.78 10.20
N ALA A 25 10.37 -3.36 11.24
CA ALA A 25 10.73 -3.12 12.64
C ALA A 25 12.19 -3.53 12.92
N CYS A 26 12.63 -4.69 12.43
CA CYS A 26 14.01 -5.13 12.58
C CYS A 26 15.01 -4.21 11.84
N ILE A 27 14.61 -3.63 10.71
CA ILE A 27 15.41 -2.61 10.04
C ILE A 27 15.54 -1.38 10.94
N THR A 28 14.43 -0.78 11.36
CA THR A 28 14.41 0.56 11.98
C THR A 28 14.77 0.57 13.47
N VAL A 29 14.59 -0.54 14.20
CA VAL A 29 14.99 -0.64 15.62
C VAL A 29 16.50 -0.47 15.82
N VAL A 30 17.30 -0.85 14.81
CA VAL A 30 18.76 -0.72 14.84
C VAL A 30 19.25 0.63 14.32
N THR A 31 18.38 1.45 13.69
CA THR A 31 18.72 2.81 13.25
C THR A 31 19.32 3.68 14.38
N PRO A 32 18.69 3.82 15.57
CA PRO A 32 19.29 4.51 16.70
C PRO A 32 20.44 3.71 17.33
N THR A 33 20.26 2.40 17.59
CA THR A 33 21.24 1.64 18.38
C THR A 33 22.57 1.45 17.65
N ALA A 34 22.60 1.30 16.32
CA ALA A 34 23.85 1.17 15.57
C ALA A 34 24.70 2.44 15.57
N LEU A 35 24.09 3.63 15.64
CA LEU A 35 24.87 4.87 15.78
C LEU A 35 25.49 4.91 17.18
N HIS A 36 24.70 4.69 18.22
CA HIS A 36 25.19 4.66 19.60
C HIS A 36 26.24 3.56 19.83
N SER A 37 26.07 2.40 19.18
CA SER A 37 26.96 1.24 19.24
C SER A 37 28.31 1.49 18.54
N ALA A 38 28.33 2.29 17.46
CA ALA A 38 29.56 2.77 16.81
C ALA A 38 30.24 3.89 17.64
N GLU A 39 29.47 4.82 18.20
CA GLU A 39 29.98 5.86 19.10
C GLU A 39 30.62 5.28 20.36
N GLN A 40 30.03 4.22 20.96
CA GLN A 40 30.61 3.49 22.10
C GLN A 40 31.89 2.70 21.78
N ARG A 41 32.31 2.63 20.50
CA ARG A 41 33.51 1.92 20.03
C ARG A 41 34.61 2.86 19.54
N ASP A 42 34.44 4.18 19.70
CA ASP A 42 35.37 5.21 19.23
C ASP A 42 35.69 5.11 17.71
N ASP A 43 34.70 4.69 16.91
CA ASP A 43 34.83 4.58 15.45
C ASP A 43 35.22 5.92 14.81
N ALA A 44 36.16 5.89 13.87
CA ALA A 44 36.64 7.09 13.17
C ALA A 44 35.58 7.80 12.30
N SER A 45 34.45 7.14 12.01
CA SER A 45 33.28 7.77 11.37
C SER A 45 31.99 7.03 11.76
N PRO A 46 31.39 7.32 12.93
CA PRO A 46 30.25 6.57 13.46
C PRO A 46 29.00 6.64 12.56
N LEU A 47 28.82 7.76 11.83
CA LEU A 47 27.78 7.90 10.81
C LEU A 47 27.97 6.92 9.64
N THR A 48 29.22 6.70 9.20
CA THR A 48 29.56 5.76 8.12
C THR A 48 29.42 4.32 8.60
N SER A 49 30.02 3.95 9.74
CA SER A 49 29.92 2.60 10.31
C SER A 49 28.47 2.19 10.56
N SER A 50 27.69 3.04 11.20
CA SER A 50 26.27 2.75 11.46
C SER A 50 25.41 2.76 10.19
N GLY A 51 25.78 3.56 9.18
CA GLY A 51 25.23 3.48 7.83
C GLY A 51 25.53 2.15 7.13
N ILE A 52 26.73 1.58 7.31
CA ILE A 52 27.11 0.26 6.81
C ILE A 52 26.37 -0.86 7.57
N ILE A 53 26.26 -0.78 8.90
CA ILE A 53 25.44 -1.71 9.71
C ILE A 53 23.99 -1.73 9.20
N ALA A 54 23.38 -0.56 8.96
CA ALA A 54 22.04 -0.47 8.39
C ALA A 54 21.98 -0.99 6.94
N GLY A 55 22.89 -0.53 6.08
CA GLY A 55 22.96 -0.86 4.65
C GLY A 55 23.22 -2.34 4.36
N SER A 56 23.96 -3.04 5.21
CA SER A 56 24.25 -4.49 5.10
C SER A 56 22.98 -5.35 4.96
N THR A 57 21.88 -4.91 5.60
CA THR A 57 20.55 -5.50 5.45
C THR A 57 20.16 -5.64 3.97
N ALA A 58 20.38 -4.61 3.15
CA ALA A 58 19.97 -4.62 1.75
C ALA A 58 20.74 -5.64 0.92
N PHE A 59 21.99 -5.96 1.29
CA PHE A 59 22.74 -7.03 0.62
C PHE A 59 22.17 -8.42 0.94
N GLY A 60 21.88 -8.70 2.22
CA GLY A 60 21.22 -9.96 2.60
C GLY A 60 19.81 -10.09 2.03
N MET A 61 19.05 -8.98 1.91
CA MET A 61 17.78 -8.92 1.18
C MET A 61 17.94 -9.32 -0.30
N MET A 62 18.99 -8.83 -0.98
CA MET A 62 19.26 -9.16 -2.38
C MET A 62 19.50 -10.65 -2.57
N VAL A 63 20.35 -11.25 -1.72
CA VAL A 63 20.62 -12.68 -1.73
C VAL A 63 19.35 -13.48 -1.41
N SER A 64 18.56 -13.05 -0.42
CA SER A 64 17.28 -13.66 -0.05
C SER A 64 16.28 -13.66 -1.21
N LEU A 65 16.15 -12.54 -1.92
CA LEU A 65 15.28 -12.40 -3.08
C LEU A 65 15.72 -13.30 -4.24
N LEU A 66 17.01 -13.33 -4.56
CA LEU A 66 17.56 -14.20 -5.62
C LEU A 66 17.28 -15.68 -5.30
N VAL A 67 17.49 -16.11 -4.04
CA VAL A 67 17.18 -17.47 -3.61
C VAL A 67 15.67 -17.75 -3.63
N ALA A 68 14.82 -16.81 -3.24
CA ALA A 68 13.37 -16.96 -3.25
C ALA A 68 12.79 -17.05 -4.67
N TYR A 69 13.31 -16.24 -5.60
CA TYR A 69 12.88 -16.22 -7.00
C TYR A 69 13.15 -17.55 -7.73
N THR A 70 14.16 -18.31 -7.31
CA THR A 70 14.46 -19.65 -7.87
C THR A 70 13.66 -20.80 -7.23
N ARG A 71 12.70 -20.53 -6.33
CA ARG A 71 11.88 -21.59 -5.68
C ARG A 71 10.59 -21.87 -6.42
N SER A 72 10.06 -23.08 -6.23
CA SER A 72 8.75 -23.48 -6.74
C SER A 72 7.63 -22.62 -6.15
N SER A 73 6.57 -22.43 -6.93
CA SER A 73 5.32 -21.76 -6.49
C SER A 73 4.77 -22.39 -5.21
N GLU A 74 4.75 -23.72 -5.12
CA GLU A 74 4.30 -24.47 -3.94
C GLU A 74 5.05 -24.08 -2.66
N TRP A 75 6.37 -23.85 -2.74
CA TRP A 75 7.14 -23.33 -1.61
C TRP A 75 6.80 -21.86 -1.34
N LEU A 76 6.73 -21.02 -2.37
CA LEU A 76 6.40 -19.60 -2.26
C LEU A 76 4.98 -19.31 -1.76
N ASP A 77 4.04 -20.26 -1.89
CA ASP A 77 2.64 -20.17 -1.48
C ASP A 77 2.34 -20.92 -0.15
N GLY A 78 3.18 -21.89 0.26
CA GLY A 78 3.14 -22.53 1.58
C GLY A 78 3.83 -21.72 2.71
N LYS A 79 3.93 -22.26 3.93
CA LYS A 79 4.55 -21.57 5.09
C LYS A 79 6.08 -21.38 5.01
N GLY A 80 6.74 -21.96 4.00
CA GLY A 80 8.20 -22.04 3.85
C GLY A 80 8.98 -20.71 3.97
N PRO A 81 8.66 -19.66 3.18
CA PRO A 81 9.36 -18.38 3.22
C PRO A 81 9.35 -17.74 4.60
N PHE A 82 8.22 -17.85 5.30
CA PHE A 82 7.99 -17.24 6.61
C PHE A 82 8.67 -18.00 7.76
N ARG A 83 8.84 -19.32 7.61
CA ARG A 83 9.70 -20.13 8.49
C ARG A 83 11.17 -19.74 8.33
N VAL A 84 11.64 -19.55 7.09
CA VAL A 84 13.02 -19.07 6.81
C VAL A 84 13.22 -17.66 7.37
N LEU A 85 12.29 -16.73 7.14
CA LEU A 85 12.28 -15.39 7.76
C LEU A 85 12.46 -15.49 9.29
N SER A 86 11.60 -16.28 9.94
CA SER A 86 11.62 -16.40 11.40
C SER A 86 12.95 -16.98 11.90
N PHE A 87 13.46 -18.04 11.25
CA PHE A 87 14.74 -18.66 11.61
C PHE A 87 15.92 -17.71 11.43
N THR A 88 16.05 -17.03 10.28
CA THR A 88 17.18 -16.11 10.05
C THR A 88 17.11 -14.88 10.95
N MET A 89 15.91 -14.36 11.22
CA MET A 89 15.72 -13.25 12.17
C MET A 89 16.08 -13.65 13.60
N LEU A 90 15.70 -14.84 14.07
CA LEU A 90 16.07 -15.34 15.41
C LEU A 90 17.59 -15.53 15.51
N LEU A 91 18.21 -16.19 14.52
CA LEU A 91 19.65 -16.44 14.49
C LEU A 91 20.44 -15.13 14.43
N GLY A 92 20.11 -14.22 13.50
CA GLY A 92 20.80 -12.95 13.33
C GLY A 92 20.58 -11.99 14.50
N SER A 93 19.39 -11.94 15.10
CA SER A 93 19.13 -11.14 16.32
C SER A 93 19.86 -11.71 17.54
N GLY A 94 19.96 -13.04 17.65
CA GLY A 94 20.74 -13.71 18.68
C GLY A 94 22.24 -13.45 18.55
N LEU A 95 22.78 -13.52 17.33
CA LEU A 95 24.17 -13.16 17.03
C LEU A 95 24.45 -11.68 17.31
N TYR A 96 23.51 -10.78 16.98
CA TYR A 96 23.63 -9.36 17.29
C TYR A 96 23.63 -9.11 18.81
N LEU A 97 22.72 -9.75 19.55
CA LEU A 97 22.65 -9.68 21.01
C LEU A 97 23.94 -10.18 21.68
N VAL A 98 24.47 -11.34 21.25
CA VAL A 98 25.77 -11.85 21.73
C VAL A 98 26.91 -10.91 21.33
N GLY A 99 26.85 -10.29 20.15
CA GLY A 99 27.82 -9.31 19.68
C GLY A 99 27.90 -8.06 20.55
N GLU A 100 26.76 -7.48 20.94
CA GLU A 100 26.77 -6.33 21.86
C GLU A 100 27.19 -6.77 23.29
N LEU A 101 26.70 -7.91 23.79
CA LEU A 101 27.10 -8.46 25.10
C LEU A 101 28.61 -8.73 25.21
N ARG A 102 29.25 -9.13 24.11
CA ARG A 102 30.69 -9.45 24.04
C ARG A 102 31.53 -8.31 23.48
N ARG A 103 30.94 -7.15 23.16
CA ARG A 103 31.58 -6.02 22.45
C ARG A 103 32.37 -6.47 21.22
N TRP A 104 31.76 -7.33 20.40
CA TRP A 104 32.30 -7.73 19.10
C TRP A 104 32.48 -6.50 18.18
N PRO A 105 33.45 -6.56 17.24
CA PRO A 105 33.74 -5.47 16.32
C PRO A 105 32.63 -5.32 15.26
N VAL A 106 32.63 -4.18 14.58
CA VAL A 106 31.52 -3.74 13.69
C VAL A 106 31.22 -4.74 12.58
N GLU A 107 32.23 -5.42 12.04
CA GLU A 107 32.10 -6.46 11.01
C GLU A 107 31.24 -7.64 11.47
N SER A 108 31.29 -7.98 12.77
CA SER A 108 30.47 -9.05 13.35
C SER A 108 29.01 -8.62 13.49
N LEU A 109 28.76 -7.35 13.80
CA LEU A 109 27.41 -6.78 13.81
C LEU A 109 26.84 -6.69 12.38
N VAL A 110 27.65 -6.26 11.41
CA VAL A 110 27.34 -6.28 9.97
C VAL A 110 26.96 -7.70 9.51
N LEU A 111 27.74 -8.72 9.89
CA LEU A 111 27.44 -10.12 9.57
C LEU A 111 26.13 -10.59 10.20
N ALA A 112 25.86 -10.26 11.47
CA ALA A 112 24.60 -10.60 12.14
C ALA A 112 23.37 -9.94 11.48
N ARG A 113 23.51 -8.71 10.94
CA ARG A 113 22.48 -8.00 10.16
C ARG A 113 22.28 -8.58 8.76
N LEU A 114 23.37 -8.99 8.10
CA LEU A 114 23.32 -9.74 6.84
C LEU A 114 22.56 -11.06 7.05
N ILE A 115 22.92 -11.86 8.06
CA ILE A 115 22.24 -13.13 8.39
C ILE A 115 20.75 -12.88 8.66
N THR A 116 20.40 -11.89 9.50
CA THR A 116 18.99 -11.51 9.77
C THR A 116 18.18 -11.35 8.47
N SER A 117 18.74 -10.65 7.49
CA SER A 117 18.07 -10.30 6.24
C SER A 117 18.05 -11.39 5.15
N LEU A 118 18.77 -12.51 5.34
CA LEU A 118 18.73 -13.67 4.42
C LEU A 118 17.35 -14.35 4.31
N GLY A 119 16.40 -14.03 5.20
CA GLY A 119 15.02 -14.49 5.12
C GLY A 119 14.01 -13.43 4.61
N PHE A 120 14.45 -12.21 4.32
CA PHE A 120 13.55 -11.10 3.97
C PHE A 120 12.86 -11.26 2.58
N GLY A 121 13.28 -12.23 1.76
CA GLY A 121 12.57 -12.68 0.55
C GLY A 121 11.15 -13.25 0.82
N ALA A 122 10.77 -13.45 2.09
CA ALA A 122 9.37 -13.57 2.48
C ALA A 122 8.50 -12.36 2.07
N VAL A 123 9.09 -11.17 1.90
CA VAL A 123 8.39 -9.99 1.36
C VAL A 123 8.04 -10.17 -0.12
N TYR A 124 8.94 -10.73 -0.94
CA TYR A 124 8.62 -11.14 -2.31
C TYR A 124 7.46 -12.16 -2.35
N ALA A 125 7.52 -13.21 -1.53
CA ALA A 125 6.44 -14.20 -1.43
C ALA A 125 5.10 -13.55 -1.01
N THR A 126 5.14 -12.56 -0.11
CA THR A 126 3.98 -11.77 0.32
C THR A 126 3.38 -10.95 -0.82
N LYS A 127 4.20 -10.18 -1.55
CA LYS A 127 3.75 -9.39 -2.70
C LYS A 127 3.22 -10.27 -3.83
N ARG A 128 3.86 -11.42 -4.06
CA ARG A 128 3.44 -12.41 -5.05
C ARG A 128 2.02 -12.91 -4.76
N ARG A 129 1.72 -13.29 -3.51
CA ARG A 129 0.35 -13.66 -3.09
C ARG A 129 -0.63 -12.52 -3.29
N ALA A 130 -0.28 -11.28 -2.89
CA ALA A 130 -1.14 -10.12 -3.12
C ALA A 130 -1.39 -9.86 -4.62
N SER A 131 -0.44 -10.19 -5.50
CA SER A 131 -0.59 -10.07 -6.96
C SER A 131 -1.49 -11.14 -7.60
N VAL A 132 -1.89 -12.19 -6.87
CA VAL A 132 -2.86 -13.18 -7.34
C VAL A 132 -4.26 -12.58 -7.49
N GLU A 133 -4.61 -11.56 -6.67
CA GLU A 133 -5.92 -10.91 -6.71
C GLU A 133 -6.14 -10.16 -8.04
N ASP A 134 -7.06 -10.68 -8.86
CA ASP A 134 -7.32 -10.16 -10.20
C ASP A 134 -8.04 -8.80 -10.19
N LEU A 135 -8.92 -8.55 -9.20
CA LEU A 135 -9.68 -7.30 -9.09
C LEU A 135 -8.78 -6.14 -8.62
N PRO A 136 -8.47 -5.12 -9.45
CA PRO A 136 -7.44 -4.13 -9.12
C PRO A 136 -7.72 -3.34 -7.83
N ARG A 137 -8.99 -3.07 -7.51
CA ARG A 137 -9.39 -2.41 -6.25
C ARG A 137 -9.12 -3.25 -5.00
N ARG A 138 -9.32 -4.57 -5.07
CA ARG A 138 -8.98 -5.48 -3.95
C ARG A 138 -7.46 -5.59 -3.82
N ARG A 139 -6.75 -5.72 -4.94
CA ARG A 139 -5.28 -5.74 -4.98
C ARG A 139 -4.65 -4.45 -4.42
N GLU A 140 -5.15 -3.28 -4.81
CA GLU A 140 -4.75 -1.98 -4.22
C GLU A 140 -4.97 -1.95 -2.70
N TYR A 141 -6.09 -2.47 -2.21
CA TYR A 141 -6.38 -2.54 -0.77
C TYR A 141 -5.48 -3.51 -0.02
N LEU A 142 -5.16 -4.69 -0.59
CA LEU A 142 -4.20 -5.63 -0.01
C LEU A 142 -2.80 -5.02 0.06
N PHE A 143 -2.31 -4.36 -1.00
CA PHE A 143 -1.03 -3.65 -0.95
C PHE A 143 -1.03 -2.50 0.06
N LEU A 144 -2.15 -1.79 0.26
CA LEU A 144 -2.27 -0.76 1.29
C LEU A 144 -2.22 -1.35 2.71
N LEU A 145 -2.82 -2.52 2.96
CA LEU A 145 -2.71 -3.21 4.26
C LEU A 145 -1.28 -3.74 4.53
N LEU A 146 -0.57 -4.17 3.49
CA LEU A 146 0.83 -4.59 3.59
C LEU A 146 1.78 -3.40 3.83
N GLU A 147 1.54 -2.25 3.18
CA GLU A 147 2.26 -1.01 3.48
C GLU A 147 1.88 -0.40 4.83
N LEU A 148 0.64 -0.61 5.32
CA LEU A 148 0.24 -0.28 6.69
C LEU A 148 1.04 -1.12 7.71
N ALA A 149 1.17 -2.43 7.48
CA ALA A 149 1.99 -3.29 8.32
C ALA A 149 3.48 -2.90 8.27
N SER A 150 3.97 -2.52 7.08
CA SER A 150 5.31 -1.91 6.91
C SER A 150 5.45 -0.62 7.72
N SER A 151 4.44 0.25 7.73
CA SER A 151 4.41 1.50 8.50
C SER A 151 4.46 1.26 10.01
N SER A 152 3.60 0.38 10.51
CA SER A 152 3.58 -0.02 11.92
C SER A 152 4.93 -0.62 12.34
N GLY A 153 5.55 -1.42 11.46
CA GLY A 153 6.89 -1.96 11.68
C GLY A 153 7.95 -0.86 11.81
N MET A 154 8.02 0.03 10.81
CA MET A 154 8.99 1.14 10.83
C MET A 154 8.83 2.01 12.06
N ALA A 155 7.60 2.42 12.41
CA ALA A 155 7.31 3.21 13.60
C ALA A 155 7.66 2.52 14.92
N CYS A 156 7.44 1.20 15.00
CA CYS A 156 7.67 0.41 16.21
C CYS A 156 9.16 0.35 16.58
N GLY A 157 10.07 0.28 15.60
CA GLY A 157 11.51 0.15 15.85
C GLY A 157 12.11 1.31 16.68
N PRO A 158 12.05 2.57 16.22
CA PRO A 158 12.57 3.73 16.95
C PRO A 158 11.86 3.97 18.28
N VAL A 159 10.56 3.65 18.38
CA VAL A 159 9.81 3.72 19.65
C VAL A 159 10.33 2.68 20.64
N LEU A 160 10.53 1.42 20.24
CA LEU A 160 11.10 0.39 21.13
C LEU A 160 12.51 0.76 21.58
N ALA A 161 13.38 1.14 20.66
CA ALA A 161 14.76 1.52 20.98
C ALA A 161 14.82 2.74 21.90
N GLY A 162 14.00 3.77 21.65
CA GLY A 162 13.92 4.94 22.50
C GLY A 162 13.32 4.64 23.88
N LEU A 163 12.30 3.79 23.95
CA LEU A 163 11.68 3.36 25.20
C LEU A 163 12.66 2.57 26.09
N PHE A 164 13.50 1.71 25.50
CA PHE A 164 14.58 1.05 26.25
C PHE A 164 15.66 2.03 26.70
N ALA A 165 16.08 2.97 25.84
CA ALA A 165 17.04 4.00 26.22
C ALA A 165 16.53 4.91 27.35
N TYR A 166 15.23 5.18 27.44
CA TYR A 166 14.61 5.95 28.51
C TYR A 166 14.37 5.14 29.80
N LEU A 167 13.66 4.01 29.73
CA LEU A 167 13.23 3.25 30.91
C LEU A 167 14.32 2.35 31.50
N MET A 168 15.23 1.84 30.67
CA MET A 168 16.25 0.87 31.07
C MET A 168 17.58 1.17 30.36
N PRO A 169 18.27 2.29 30.67
CA PRO A 169 19.46 2.73 29.94
C PRO A 169 20.58 1.67 29.85
N SER A 170 20.74 0.86 30.90
CA SER A 170 21.67 -0.28 30.95
C SER A 170 21.35 -1.43 29.99
N LEU A 171 20.12 -1.49 29.47
CA LEU A 171 19.64 -2.44 28.48
C LEU A 171 19.33 -1.79 27.13
N SER A 172 19.69 -0.51 26.92
CA SER A 172 19.42 0.26 25.68
C SER A 172 19.86 -0.45 24.39
N LEU A 173 20.99 -1.16 24.40
CA LEU A 173 21.48 -1.96 23.26
C LEU A 173 20.96 -3.41 23.25
N LEU A 174 20.43 -3.92 24.36
CA LEU A 174 20.14 -5.35 24.58
C LEU A 174 18.63 -5.67 24.55
N GLY A 175 17.81 -4.82 25.14
CA GLY A 175 16.36 -4.93 25.16
C GLY A 175 15.73 -4.96 23.76
N PRO A 176 16.13 -4.08 22.82
CA PRO A 176 15.56 -4.07 21.48
C PRO A 176 15.73 -5.39 20.68
N PRO A 177 16.93 -6.02 20.59
CA PRO A 177 17.04 -7.35 19.95
C PRO A 177 16.32 -8.46 20.75
N ILE A 178 16.24 -8.39 22.09
CA ILE A 178 15.43 -9.33 22.89
C ILE A 178 13.94 -9.22 22.53
N CYS A 179 13.40 -8.00 22.40
CA CYS A 179 12.02 -7.79 21.95
C CYS A 179 11.80 -8.28 20.51
N MET A 180 12.76 -8.10 19.60
CA MET A 180 12.66 -8.67 18.25
C MET A 180 12.62 -10.21 18.28
N ILE A 181 13.44 -10.86 19.10
CA ILE A 181 13.40 -12.33 19.30
C ILE A 181 12.02 -12.78 19.80
N ALA A 182 11.45 -12.08 20.79
CA ALA A 182 10.11 -12.38 21.30
C ALA A 182 9.01 -12.18 20.24
N LEU A 183 9.03 -11.05 19.50
CA LEU A 183 8.07 -10.74 18.44
C LEU A 183 8.12 -11.78 17.30
N VAL A 184 9.32 -12.18 16.87
CA VAL A 184 9.49 -13.22 15.84
C VAL A 184 9.03 -14.59 16.33
N THR A 185 9.28 -14.92 17.61
CA THR A 185 8.80 -16.18 18.21
C THR A 185 7.27 -16.23 18.26
N MET A 186 6.61 -15.14 18.69
CA MET A 186 5.14 -15.06 18.70
C MET A 186 4.55 -15.14 17.28
N TYR A 187 5.19 -14.51 16.28
CA TYR A 187 4.80 -14.62 14.88
C TYR A 187 4.93 -16.06 14.35
N LEU A 188 6.03 -16.75 14.64
CA LEU A 188 6.23 -18.14 14.23
C LEU A 188 5.18 -19.07 14.85
N LEU A 189 4.92 -18.94 16.16
CA LEU A 189 3.85 -19.68 16.84
C LEU A 189 2.48 -19.37 16.20
N ARG A 190 2.21 -18.11 15.85
CA ARG A 190 0.94 -17.74 15.21
C ARG A 190 0.83 -18.28 13.78
N LEU A 191 1.92 -18.26 13.01
CA LEU A 191 2.02 -18.81 11.65
C LEU A 191 1.72 -20.32 11.64
N GLU A 192 2.31 -21.08 12.56
CA GLU A 192 2.06 -22.52 12.67
C GLU A 192 0.60 -22.80 13.06
N SER A 193 0.06 -22.08 14.05
CA SER A 193 -1.34 -22.21 14.52
C SER A 193 -2.43 -21.73 13.54
N SER A 194 -2.07 -21.19 12.37
CA SER A 194 -3.03 -20.71 11.38
C SER A 194 -3.41 -21.81 10.39
N GLU A 195 -4.72 -22.06 10.23
CA GLU A 195 -5.29 -22.81 9.11
C GLU A 195 -5.05 -22.06 7.77
N GLU A 196 -5.12 -22.77 6.64
CA GLU A 196 -4.71 -22.24 5.32
C GLU A 196 -5.87 -21.78 4.43
N ASP A 197 -7.05 -22.41 4.52
CA ASP A 197 -8.07 -22.46 3.44
C ASP A 197 -9.31 -21.53 3.60
N ARG A 198 -9.18 -20.37 4.26
CA ARG A 198 -10.25 -19.34 4.21
C ARG A 198 -9.80 -18.09 3.45
N CYS A 199 -10.57 -17.71 2.44
CA CYS A 199 -10.42 -16.45 1.70
C CYS A 199 -10.51 -15.26 2.67
N PHE A 200 -9.69 -14.23 2.46
CA PHE A 200 -9.66 -13.07 3.34
C PHE A 200 -10.89 -12.16 3.21
N PHE A 201 -11.55 -12.14 2.05
CA PHE A 201 -12.67 -11.25 1.78
C PHE A 201 -14.03 -11.81 2.18
N ASP A 202 -14.17 -13.11 2.35
CA ASP A 202 -15.47 -13.76 2.55
C ASP A 202 -16.04 -13.36 3.92
N ASP A 203 -15.27 -13.47 5.00
CA ASP A 203 -15.66 -12.95 6.33
C ASP A 203 -15.96 -11.45 6.36
N ALA A 204 -15.42 -10.67 5.41
CA ALA A 204 -15.70 -9.24 5.29
C ALA A 204 -17.00 -8.96 4.51
N VAL A 205 -17.47 -9.90 3.70
CA VAL A 205 -18.82 -9.92 3.10
C VAL A 205 -19.83 -10.46 4.12
N ASP A 206 -19.48 -11.52 4.85
CA ASP A 206 -20.31 -12.07 5.94
C ASP A 206 -20.56 -11.01 7.02
N ALA A 207 -19.51 -10.34 7.52
CA ALA A 207 -19.66 -9.25 8.49
C ALA A 207 -20.45 -8.04 7.94
N ALA A 208 -20.24 -7.67 6.68
CA ALA A 208 -20.99 -6.56 6.07
C ALA A 208 -22.47 -6.90 5.85
N SER A 209 -22.78 -8.14 5.46
CA SER A 209 -24.15 -8.62 5.31
C SER A 209 -24.85 -8.82 6.66
N ALA A 210 -24.11 -9.17 7.72
CA ALA A 210 -24.61 -9.17 9.09
C ALA A 210 -24.95 -7.74 9.57
N ASP A 211 -24.06 -6.76 9.38
CA ASP A 211 -24.33 -5.34 9.67
C ASP A 211 -25.56 -4.83 8.87
N GLU A 212 -25.66 -5.18 7.59
CA GLU A 212 -26.75 -4.77 6.71
C GLU A 212 -28.09 -5.43 7.10
N GLN A 213 -28.10 -6.74 7.35
CA GLN A 213 -29.26 -7.46 7.89
C GLN A 213 -29.69 -6.91 9.25
N GLN A 214 -28.76 -6.61 10.16
CA GLN A 214 -29.07 -6.04 11.48
C GLN A 214 -29.64 -4.63 11.36
N SER A 215 -29.18 -3.83 10.39
CA SER A 215 -29.75 -2.52 10.08
C SER A 215 -31.19 -2.62 9.52
N LEU A 216 -31.45 -3.59 8.64
CA LEU A 216 -32.78 -3.86 8.08
C LEU A 216 -33.74 -4.44 9.12
N TYR A 217 -33.25 -5.28 10.02
CA TYR A 217 -34.03 -5.82 11.13
C TYR A 217 -34.45 -4.72 12.10
N LYS A 218 -33.51 -3.83 12.44
CA LYS A 218 -33.80 -2.67 13.29
C LYS A 218 -34.79 -1.71 12.64
N ALA A 219 -34.59 -1.37 11.36
CA ALA A 219 -35.53 -0.51 10.62
C ALA A 219 -36.96 -1.10 10.57
N LYS A 220 -37.11 -2.43 10.44
CA LYS A 220 -38.42 -3.09 10.56
C LYS A 220 -39.00 -3.00 11.96
N GLN A 221 -38.17 -3.15 13.00
CA GLN A 221 -38.60 -3.08 14.39
C GLN A 221 -39.05 -1.67 14.78
N ASP A 222 -38.29 -0.64 14.36
CA ASP A 222 -38.63 0.77 14.57
C ASP A 222 -39.96 1.12 13.85
N HIS A 223 -40.12 0.69 12.58
CA HIS A 223 -41.34 0.93 11.79
C HIS A 223 -42.58 0.15 12.33
N GLN A 224 -42.38 -1.01 12.97
CA GLN A 224 -43.44 -1.71 13.71
C GLN A 224 -43.82 -0.98 15.01
N LEU A 225 -42.85 -0.34 15.68
CA LEU A 225 -43.10 0.46 16.87
C LEU A 225 -43.96 1.70 16.53
N GLU A 226 -43.62 2.42 15.46
CA GLU A 226 -44.39 3.57 14.96
C GLU A 226 -45.82 3.17 14.55
N ALA A 227 -45.98 2.05 13.84
CA ALA A 227 -47.30 1.52 13.49
C ALA A 227 -48.14 1.15 14.73
N GLY A 228 -47.50 0.57 15.76
CA GLY A 228 -48.14 0.25 17.04
C GLY A 228 -48.55 1.50 17.83
N VAL A 229 -47.72 2.55 17.83
CA VAL A 229 -48.04 3.84 18.45
C VAL A 229 -49.25 4.48 17.77
N HIS A 230 -49.24 4.62 16.44
CA HIS A 230 -50.37 5.22 15.71
C HIS A 230 -51.67 4.41 15.85
N ALA A 231 -51.61 3.07 15.88
CA ALA A 231 -52.79 2.25 16.16
C ALA A 231 -53.38 2.52 17.56
N ASN A 232 -52.51 2.71 18.57
CA ASN A 232 -52.91 2.99 19.95
C ASN A 232 -53.42 4.44 20.13
N GLU A 233 -52.83 5.42 19.43
CA GLU A 233 -53.36 6.79 19.35
C GLU A 233 -54.76 6.82 18.72
N HIS A 234 -54.96 6.07 17.63
CA HIS A 234 -56.25 6.02 16.94
C HIS A 234 -57.35 5.34 17.78
N ALA A 235 -56.98 4.34 18.61
CA ALA A 235 -57.87 3.72 19.58
C ALA A 235 -58.26 4.68 20.72
N ASN A 236 -57.28 5.38 21.32
CA ASN A 236 -57.52 6.36 22.38
C ASN A 236 -58.30 7.60 21.89
N GLY A 237 -58.11 8.00 20.63
CA GLY A 237 -58.90 9.05 19.98
C GLY A 237 -60.38 8.68 19.82
N LEU A 238 -60.67 7.42 19.47
CA LEU A 238 -62.04 6.91 19.37
C LEU A 238 -62.72 6.78 20.73
N ALA A 239 -62.00 6.31 21.76
CA ALA A 239 -62.55 6.19 23.12
C ALA A 239 -63.08 7.55 23.65
N LYS A 240 -62.32 8.64 23.49
CA LYS A 240 -62.74 9.99 23.89
C LYS A 240 -63.87 10.59 23.04
N GLY A 241 -64.23 9.98 21.92
CA GLY A 241 -65.35 10.41 21.07
C GLY A 241 -66.72 9.86 21.48
N ALA A 242 -66.76 8.78 22.28
CA ALA A 242 -68.01 8.08 22.63
C ALA A 242 -68.70 8.62 23.90
N ASP A 243 -67.92 9.07 24.89
CA ASP A 243 -68.36 9.36 26.27
C ASP A 243 -69.27 10.60 26.46
N VAL A 244 -69.70 11.24 25.38
CA VAL A 244 -70.45 12.53 25.43
C VAL A 244 -71.91 12.37 24.97
N ARG A 245 -72.42 11.13 24.81
CA ARG A 245 -73.76 10.90 24.22
C ARG A 245 -74.68 9.86 24.86
N ALA A 246 -74.33 9.27 26.01
CA ALA A 246 -75.17 8.28 26.69
C ALA A 246 -75.15 8.41 28.23
N ALA A 247 -75.65 9.52 28.76
CA ALA A 247 -75.73 9.78 30.20
C ALA A 247 -76.97 10.60 30.59
N SER A 248 -78.16 9.99 30.48
CA SER A 248 -79.41 10.46 31.08
C SER A 248 -80.34 9.25 31.26
N GLU A 249 -80.97 9.13 32.44
CA GLU A 249 -81.89 8.05 32.85
C GLU A 249 -81.25 6.65 32.97
N THR A 250 -81.34 5.91 34.10
CA THR A 250 -81.74 6.22 35.49
C THR A 250 -81.26 5.09 36.43
N GLY A 251 -80.98 5.39 37.71
CA GLY A 251 -81.10 4.41 38.82
C GLY A 251 -79.89 3.55 39.21
N GLU A 252 -79.22 3.97 40.28
CA GLU A 252 -78.86 3.18 41.50
C GLU A 252 -79.29 1.69 41.56
N THR A 253 -78.52 0.72 42.09
CA THR A 253 -77.28 0.67 42.91
C THR A 253 -76.64 -0.75 42.85
N GLY A 254 -75.40 -0.93 43.34
CA GLY A 254 -74.92 -2.23 43.86
C GLY A 254 -73.64 -2.80 43.22
N GLU A 255 -72.64 -3.10 44.05
CA GLU A 255 -71.29 -3.62 43.70
C GLU A 255 -71.29 -5.16 43.48
N GLY A 256 -70.24 -5.72 42.85
CA GLY A 256 -69.98 -7.18 42.86
C GLY A 256 -69.15 -7.74 41.69
N GLU A 257 -67.83 -7.85 41.85
CA GLU A 257 -66.85 -8.19 40.80
C GLU A 257 -66.94 -9.62 40.17
N THR A 258 -66.52 -9.68 38.89
CA THR A 258 -65.84 -10.74 38.10
C THR A 258 -65.72 -12.20 38.61
N GLY A 259 -65.72 -13.25 37.78
CA GLY A 259 -65.73 -13.35 36.30
C GLY A 259 -64.80 -14.47 35.79
N ALA A 260 -65.28 -15.43 34.97
CA ALA A 260 -64.53 -16.63 34.57
C ALA A 260 -65.07 -17.37 33.32
N VAL A 261 -64.28 -18.31 32.77
CA VAL A 261 -64.63 -19.34 31.73
C VAL A 261 -64.87 -18.78 30.30
N GLY A 262 -64.61 -19.44 29.16
CA GLY A 262 -63.99 -20.74 28.78
C GLY A 262 -63.86 -20.82 27.23
N GLU A 263 -62.87 -21.49 26.62
CA GLU A 263 -62.79 -22.94 26.26
C GLU A 263 -63.31 -23.34 24.84
N PHE A 264 -62.55 -24.23 24.16
CA PHE A 264 -62.84 -25.11 22.99
C PHE A 264 -63.75 -24.62 21.82
N GLY A 265 -63.42 -24.67 20.52
CA GLY A 265 -62.57 -25.55 19.71
C GLY A 265 -63.31 -25.94 18.38
N GLY A 266 -62.60 -26.23 17.27
CA GLY A 266 -63.16 -27.05 16.15
C GLY A 266 -63.16 -26.55 14.68
N SER A 267 -62.20 -27.05 13.89
CA SER A 267 -62.40 -27.78 12.61
C SER A 267 -63.12 -27.19 11.35
N LEU A 268 -62.35 -27.05 10.25
CA LEU A 268 -62.65 -27.33 8.80
C LEU A 268 -63.78 -26.62 8.01
N GLY A 269 -63.47 -26.17 6.77
CA GLY A 269 -64.41 -26.31 5.63
C GLY A 269 -64.41 -25.30 4.45
N ARG A 270 -63.74 -25.65 3.33
CA ARG A 270 -63.94 -25.24 1.88
C ARG A 270 -64.99 -24.16 1.47
N GLY A 271 -64.62 -23.29 0.51
CA GLY A 271 -65.59 -22.60 -0.38
C GLY A 271 -64.97 -21.72 -1.50
N ASN A 272 -65.30 -21.98 -2.77
CA ASN A 272 -64.73 -21.33 -3.99
C ASN A 272 -65.24 -19.91 -4.29
N GLY A 273 -64.50 -19.13 -5.13
CA GLY A 273 -65.15 -18.29 -6.16
C GLY A 273 -64.44 -17.01 -6.67
N LEU A 274 -63.90 -17.07 -7.92
CA LEU A 274 -63.83 -16.02 -8.97
C LEU A 274 -63.29 -14.58 -8.65
N GLY A 275 -62.49 -13.91 -9.50
CA GLY A 275 -61.85 -14.27 -10.77
C GLY A 275 -61.29 -13.04 -11.55
N ASN A 276 -60.34 -13.28 -12.48
CA ASN A 276 -59.76 -12.37 -13.50
C ASN A 276 -59.00 -11.10 -13.04
N GLY A 277 -57.89 -10.67 -13.67
CA GLY A 277 -57.06 -11.33 -14.70
C GLY A 277 -56.16 -10.37 -15.52
N LEU A 278 -55.10 -10.92 -16.16
CA LEU A 278 -54.20 -10.31 -17.19
C LEU A 278 -53.28 -9.14 -16.70
N SER A 279 -52.05 -8.92 -17.20
CA SER A 279 -51.03 -9.70 -17.96
C SER A 279 -49.65 -8.99 -17.77
N ASN A 280 -48.46 -9.42 -18.20
CA ASN A 280 -47.97 -10.55 -19.02
C ASN A 280 -46.69 -11.16 -18.33
N GLY A 281 -45.64 -11.80 -18.87
CA GLY A 281 -45.09 -12.04 -20.23
C GLY A 281 -43.97 -11.04 -20.61
N LEU A 282 -42.72 -11.38 -20.97
CA LEU A 282 -41.94 -12.66 -21.14
C LEU A 282 -40.45 -12.39 -20.73
N GLY A 283 -39.49 -13.32 -20.63
CA GLY A 283 -39.38 -14.80 -20.76
C GLY A 283 -37.96 -15.20 -20.27
N SER A 284 -37.72 -16.34 -19.62
CA SER A 284 -37.68 -17.73 -20.15
C SER A 284 -36.37 -18.08 -20.89
N GLY A 285 -35.54 -18.97 -20.32
CA GLY A 285 -34.38 -19.61 -20.98
C GLY A 285 -33.11 -19.70 -20.12
N MET A 286 -33.00 -20.73 -19.27
CA MET A 286 -31.74 -21.07 -18.56
C MET A 286 -31.64 -22.58 -18.25
N GLU A 287 -31.88 -23.42 -19.27
CA GLU A 287 -31.57 -24.85 -19.25
C GLU A 287 -31.01 -25.23 -20.63
N ASP A 288 -29.68 -25.18 -20.77
CA ASP A 288 -28.85 -25.93 -21.76
C ASP A 288 -27.40 -25.40 -21.66
N GLU A 289 -26.57 -26.06 -20.84
CA GLU A 289 -25.11 -25.83 -20.79
C GLU A 289 -24.38 -27.18 -20.65
N LEU A 290 -24.53 -28.02 -21.67
CA LEU A 290 -23.84 -29.31 -21.78
C LEU A 290 -23.43 -29.56 -23.24
N LEU A 291 -22.12 -29.71 -23.46
CA LEU A 291 -21.48 -30.19 -24.69
C LEU A 291 -21.67 -29.33 -25.95
N ASP A 292 -20.72 -28.41 -26.17
CA ASP A 292 -20.13 -28.28 -27.51
C ASP A 292 -18.60 -28.26 -27.38
N GLU A 293 -17.89 -28.68 -28.43
CA GLU A 293 -16.45 -28.89 -28.43
C GLU A 293 -15.70 -27.67 -28.99
N GLY A 294 -14.54 -27.36 -28.41
CA GLY A 294 -13.70 -26.27 -28.91
C GLY A 294 -12.26 -26.41 -28.46
N MET A 295 -11.34 -26.66 -29.41
CA MET A 295 -9.94 -26.34 -29.19
C MET A 295 -9.81 -24.81 -29.07
N GLU A 296 -9.40 -24.31 -27.91
CA GLU A 296 -8.72 -23.01 -27.86
C GLU A 296 -7.33 -23.17 -28.51
N GLU A 297 -7.30 -23.32 -29.84
CA GLU A 297 -6.10 -23.01 -30.62
C GLU A 297 -5.69 -21.58 -30.26
N GLY A 298 -4.41 -21.42 -29.89
CA GLY A 298 -3.98 -20.26 -29.12
C GLY A 298 -4.33 -18.94 -29.79
N ALA A 299 -5.32 -18.24 -29.22
CA ALA A 299 -5.59 -16.85 -29.53
C ALA A 299 -4.27 -16.08 -29.34
N SER A 300 -3.66 -15.67 -30.46
CA SER A 300 -2.32 -15.08 -30.47
C SER A 300 -2.37 -13.70 -29.82
N GLU A 301 -2.24 -13.65 -28.49
CA GLU A 301 -2.07 -12.41 -27.71
C GLU A 301 -1.03 -11.54 -28.42
N ALA A 302 -1.48 -10.42 -28.99
CA ALA A 302 -0.62 -9.56 -29.79
C ALA A 302 0.59 -9.13 -28.92
N PRO A 303 1.84 -9.32 -29.40
CA PRO A 303 3.01 -9.30 -28.54
C PRO A 303 3.10 -7.99 -27.76
N ALA A 304 3.14 -8.13 -26.43
CA ALA A 304 3.03 -7.01 -25.50
C ALA A 304 3.99 -5.87 -25.89
N PRO A 305 3.49 -4.67 -26.20
CA PRO A 305 4.27 -3.69 -26.94
C PRO A 305 5.44 -3.17 -26.11
N LEU A 306 6.59 -2.93 -26.75
CA LEU A 306 7.86 -2.59 -26.08
C LEU A 306 7.74 -1.40 -25.11
N TRP A 307 6.89 -0.41 -25.42
CA TRP A 307 6.66 0.74 -24.53
C TRP A 307 6.04 0.33 -23.18
N ALA A 308 5.26 -0.76 -23.10
CA ALA A 308 4.68 -1.26 -21.85
C ALA A 308 5.75 -1.89 -20.96
N SER A 309 6.70 -2.65 -21.54
CA SER A 309 7.88 -3.15 -20.82
C SER A 309 8.76 -2.00 -20.32
N ALA A 310 8.98 -0.98 -21.15
CA ALA A 310 9.71 0.22 -20.75
C ALA A 310 8.99 1.00 -19.63
N ALA A 311 7.67 1.19 -19.73
CA ALA A 311 6.86 1.86 -18.71
C ALA A 311 6.88 1.12 -17.37
N VAL A 312 6.74 -0.22 -17.37
CA VAL A 312 6.84 -1.04 -16.16
C VAL A 312 8.23 -0.98 -15.54
N THR A 313 9.29 -1.04 -16.35
CA THR A 313 10.68 -0.94 -15.85
C THR A 313 10.95 0.45 -15.27
N LEU A 314 10.57 1.53 -15.97
CA LEU A 314 10.71 2.91 -15.50
C LEU A 314 9.86 3.18 -14.25
N ALA A 315 8.67 2.58 -14.13
CA ALA A 315 7.86 2.60 -12.93
C ALA A 315 8.58 1.90 -11.77
N CYS A 316 9.10 0.69 -11.98
CA CYS A 316 9.81 -0.07 -10.95
C CYS A 316 11.13 0.59 -10.54
N LEU A 317 11.82 1.31 -11.43
CA LEU A 317 13.00 2.11 -11.09
C LEU A 317 12.64 3.39 -10.33
N SER A 318 11.75 4.22 -10.87
CA SER A 318 11.41 5.53 -10.28
C SER A 318 10.66 5.41 -8.95
N PHE A 319 9.63 4.56 -8.87
CA PHE A 319 8.91 4.30 -7.62
C PHE A 319 9.64 3.29 -6.75
N GLY A 320 10.36 2.32 -7.30
CA GLY A 320 11.11 1.39 -6.47
C GLY A 320 12.28 2.06 -5.78
N ILE A 321 13.33 2.34 -6.57
CA ILE A 321 14.57 2.92 -6.02
C ILE A 321 14.23 4.24 -5.34
N GLY A 322 13.55 5.15 -6.05
CA GLY A 322 13.23 6.47 -5.51
C GLY A 322 12.36 6.44 -4.24
N ARG A 323 11.26 5.68 -4.18
CA ARG A 323 10.35 5.74 -3.02
C ARG A 323 10.93 5.09 -1.79
N ASN A 324 11.69 3.99 -1.95
CA ASN A 324 12.31 3.33 -0.80
C ASN A 324 13.63 3.99 -0.38
N PHE A 325 14.35 4.62 -1.31
CA PHE A 325 15.44 5.54 -1.01
C PHE A 325 14.96 6.67 -0.10
N LEU A 326 13.87 7.34 -0.49
CA LEU A 326 13.21 8.35 0.33
C LEU A 326 12.77 7.74 1.67
N LYS A 327 11.91 6.71 1.66
CA LYS A 327 11.29 6.09 2.85
C LYS A 327 12.31 5.68 3.91
N PHE A 328 13.34 4.91 3.53
CA PHE A 328 14.35 4.41 4.47
C PHE A 328 15.50 5.38 4.69
N GLY A 329 15.81 6.25 3.72
CA GLY A 329 16.76 7.34 3.91
C GLY A 329 16.27 8.32 4.98
N PHE A 330 15.01 8.75 4.90
CA PHE A 330 14.37 9.63 5.88
C PHE A 330 14.40 9.03 7.29
N GLU A 331 13.91 7.80 7.43
CA GLU A 331 13.91 7.05 8.68
C GLU A 331 15.34 6.90 9.26
N SER A 332 16.32 6.54 8.42
CA SER A 332 17.72 6.38 8.85
C SER A 332 18.38 7.66 9.35
N ALA A 333 17.87 8.82 8.92
CA ALA A 333 18.50 10.12 9.06
C ALA A 333 17.76 11.06 10.02
N MET A 334 16.44 10.97 10.16
CA MET A 334 15.66 11.87 11.03
C MET A 334 16.01 11.69 12.51
N VAL A 335 16.28 10.46 12.96
CA VAL A 335 16.82 10.20 14.32
C VAL A 335 18.12 10.97 14.55
N VAL A 336 19.03 10.94 13.57
CA VAL A 336 20.33 11.63 13.62
C VAL A 336 20.16 13.16 13.56
N VAL A 337 19.20 13.66 12.79
CA VAL A 337 18.84 15.09 12.76
C VAL A 337 18.28 15.55 14.11
N TYR A 338 17.42 14.76 14.76
CA TYR A 338 16.90 15.09 16.08
C TYR A 338 18.00 15.13 17.15
N ASP A 339 18.94 14.19 17.12
CA ASP A 339 20.12 14.16 17.98
C ASP A 339 21.13 15.28 17.65
N LYS A 340 21.80 15.21 16.48
CA LYS A 340 22.93 16.09 16.14
C LYS A 340 22.53 17.52 15.80
N GLN A 341 21.43 17.76 15.07
CA GLN A 341 20.98 19.12 14.71
C GLN A 341 20.06 19.75 15.75
N PHE A 342 19.18 18.97 16.40
CA PHE A 342 18.21 19.51 17.37
C PHE A 342 18.55 19.26 18.84
N HIS A 343 19.59 18.49 19.16
CA HIS A 343 20.02 18.19 20.54
C HIS A 343 18.90 17.61 21.41
N PHE A 344 18.13 16.68 20.85
CA PHE A 344 17.34 15.73 21.63
C PHE A 344 18.22 14.56 22.05
N SER A 345 17.96 13.99 23.22
CA SER A 345 18.57 12.71 23.61
C SER A 345 18.06 11.57 22.71
N VAL A 346 18.85 10.49 22.59
CA VAL A 346 18.60 9.40 21.61
C VAL A 346 17.22 8.74 21.80
N ASP A 347 16.75 8.66 23.05
CA ASP A 347 15.41 8.22 23.41
C ASP A 347 14.31 9.13 22.84
N ALA A 348 14.40 10.44 23.09
CA ALA A 348 13.46 11.43 22.58
C ALA A 348 13.51 11.51 21.05
N ALA A 349 14.68 11.40 20.44
CA ALA A 349 14.86 11.35 18.99
C ALA A 349 14.17 10.12 18.36
N GLY A 350 14.33 8.94 18.96
CA GLY A 350 13.65 7.71 18.53
C GLY A 350 12.14 7.78 18.70
N MET A 351 11.66 8.27 19.85
CA MET A 351 10.23 8.46 20.10
C MET A 351 9.59 9.48 19.15
N LEU A 352 10.25 10.60 18.84
CA LEU A 352 9.74 11.60 17.90
C LEU A 352 9.67 11.07 16.47
N ALA A 353 10.72 10.40 16.00
CA ALA A 353 10.76 9.81 14.65
C ALA A 353 9.66 8.76 14.46
N GLY A 354 9.53 7.82 15.40
CA GLY A 354 8.49 6.79 15.35
C GLY A 354 7.08 7.34 15.56
N SER A 355 6.89 8.36 16.41
CA SER A 355 5.59 9.05 16.55
C SER A 355 5.17 9.74 15.25
N CYS A 356 6.12 10.31 14.50
CA CYS A 356 5.83 10.86 13.18
C CYS A 356 5.46 9.75 12.19
N ALA A 357 6.12 8.58 12.23
CA ALA A 357 5.80 7.44 11.38
C ALA A 357 4.36 6.91 11.57
N LEU A 358 3.75 7.11 12.75
CA LEU A 358 2.34 6.79 13.01
C LEU A 358 1.35 7.65 12.20
N SER A 359 1.75 8.78 11.60
CA SER A 359 0.86 9.55 10.69
C SER A 359 0.50 8.77 9.41
N GLY A 360 1.30 7.75 9.05
CA GLY A 360 0.93 6.76 8.04
C GLY A 360 -0.35 5.99 8.39
N LEU A 361 -0.59 5.68 9.67
CA LEU A 361 -1.79 4.97 10.12
C LEU A 361 -3.05 5.83 9.95
N VAL A 362 -2.96 7.12 10.32
CA VAL A 362 -4.03 8.12 10.12
C VAL A 362 -4.40 8.22 8.65
N SER A 363 -3.41 8.15 7.76
CA SER A 363 -3.60 8.20 6.31
C SER A 363 -4.42 7.03 5.76
N VAL A 364 -4.28 5.83 6.34
CA VAL A 364 -5.08 4.65 5.95
C VAL A 364 -6.50 4.71 6.54
N ALA A 365 -6.67 5.29 7.73
CA ALA A 365 -8.00 5.60 8.28
C ALA A 365 -8.75 6.62 7.39
N LEU A 366 -8.07 7.68 6.95
CA LEU A 366 -8.59 8.65 5.98
C LEU A 366 -8.87 7.99 4.61
N TYR A 367 -8.00 7.08 4.15
CA TYR A 367 -8.23 6.34 2.91
C TYR A 367 -9.51 5.50 2.95
N ARG A 368 -9.70 4.72 4.04
CA ARG A 368 -10.89 3.89 4.25
C ARG A 368 -12.17 4.72 4.33
N ARG A 369 -12.11 5.93 4.92
CA ARG A 369 -13.29 6.79 5.14
C ARG A 369 -13.64 7.69 3.96
N PHE A 370 -12.64 8.22 3.23
CA PHE A 370 -12.85 9.26 2.21
C PHE A 370 -12.30 8.87 0.83
N CYS A 371 -11.08 8.32 0.76
CA CYS A 371 -10.41 8.11 -0.53
C CYS A 371 -10.95 6.93 -1.35
N ARG A 372 -11.82 6.06 -0.78
CA ARG A 372 -12.56 5.02 -1.53
C ARG A 372 -13.30 5.53 -2.78
N ARG A 373 -13.62 6.83 -2.85
CA ARG A 373 -14.28 7.51 -3.99
C ARG A 373 -13.31 8.25 -4.93
N VAL A 374 -12.01 8.24 -4.65
CA VAL A 374 -10.97 8.95 -5.39
C VAL A 374 -10.25 7.97 -6.32
N SER A 375 -10.02 8.35 -7.58
CA SER A 375 -9.27 7.51 -8.52
C SER A 375 -7.78 7.42 -8.13
N GLY A 376 -7.17 6.25 -8.26
CA GLY A 376 -5.76 6.03 -7.88
C GLY A 376 -4.75 7.00 -8.52
N LYS A 377 -5.07 7.55 -9.70
CA LYS A 377 -4.29 8.63 -10.36
C LYS A 377 -4.32 9.94 -9.56
N ARG A 378 -5.49 10.36 -9.06
CA ARG A 378 -5.62 11.53 -8.16
C ARG A 378 -4.99 11.26 -6.80
N LEU A 379 -5.19 10.05 -6.26
CA LEU A 379 -4.58 9.61 -5.00
C LEU A 379 -3.05 9.69 -5.04
N LEU A 380 -2.43 9.24 -6.13
CA LEU A 380 -0.99 9.31 -6.30
C LEU A 380 -0.50 10.75 -6.47
N LEU A 381 -1.17 11.58 -7.30
CA LEU A 381 -0.82 13.00 -7.43
C LEU A 381 -0.91 13.76 -6.10
N MET A 382 -1.86 13.40 -5.23
CA MET A 382 -1.91 13.90 -3.85
C MET A 382 -0.70 13.42 -3.02
N ALA A 383 -0.37 12.13 -3.08
CA ALA A 383 0.80 11.59 -2.38
C ALA A 383 2.13 12.23 -2.83
N GLU A 384 2.31 12.46 -4.13
CA GLU A 384 3.50 13.15 -4.65
C GLU A 384 3.53 14.64 -4.30
N GLY A 385 2.37 15.32 -4.28
CA GLY A 385 2.26 16.69 -3.76
C GLY A 385 2.67 16.79 -2.28
N LEU A 386 2.30 15.81 -1.46
CA LEU A 386 2.71 15.71 -0.05
C LEU A 386 4.21 15.40 0.09
N ALA A 387 4.77 14.51 -0.74
CA ALA A 387 6.22 14.25 -0.77
C ALA A 387 7.02 15.50 -1.13
N LEU A 388 6.57 16.27 -2.12
CA LEU A 388 7.20 17.50 -2.54
C LEU A 388 7.11 18.58 -1.46
N ALA A 389 5.93 18.79 -0.87
CA ALA A 389 5.74 19.73 0.23
C ALA A 389 6.64 19.42 1.43
N SER A 390 6.72 18.14 1.83
CA SER A 390 7.67 17.68 2.86
C SER A 390 9.11 18.04 2.50
N SER A 391 9.55 17.68 1.29
CA SER A 391 10.93 17.89 0.83
C SER A 391 11.30 19.37 0.79
N VAL A 392 10.35 20.23 0.41
CA VAL A 392 10.48 21.69 0.45
C VAL A 392 10.57 22.21 1.89
N PHE A 393 9.73 21.74 2.82
CA PHE A 393 9.83 22.14 4.24
C PHE A 393 11.18 21.74 4.86
N MET A 394 11.71 20.55 4.54
CA MET A 394 13.06 20.14 4.92
C MET A 394 14.13 21.10 4.36
N ALA A 395 14.08 21.40 3.05
CA ALA A 395 15.03 22.29 2.39
C ALA A 395 15.00 23.73 2.96
N LEU A 396 13.81 24.24 3.28
CA LEU A 396 13.60 25.57 3.86
C LEU A 396 14.22 25.73 5.25
N THR A 397 14.51 24.66 5.99
CA THR A 397 15.21 24.75 7.29
C THR A 397 16.58 25.43 7.19
N GLY A 398 17.25 25.33 6.04
CA GLY A 398 18.52 26.02 5.76
C GLY A 398 18.36 27.52 5.44
N ALA A 399 17.15 27.97 5.10
CA ALA A 399 16.83 29.37 4.81
C ALA A 399 16.36 30.15 6.06
N VAL A 400 16.06 29.46 7.17
CA VAL A 400 15.60 30.09 8.42
C VAL A 400 16.66 31.01 9.01
N ARG A 401 16.36 32.31 9.07
CA ARG A 401 17.16 33.36 9.72
C ARG A 401 16.44 33.89 10.97
N GLY A 402 17.20 34.40 11.93
CA GLY A 402 16.68 34.96 13.19
C GLY A 402 17.54 34.57 14.40
N GLY A 403 17.16 35.04 15.59
CA GLY A 403 17.82 34.67 16.85
C GLY A 403 17.75 33.17 17.15
N VAL A 404 18.77 32.64 17.83
CA VAL A 404 19.01 31.18 17.97
C VAL A 404 17.79 30.37 18.41
N ARG A 405 17.04 30.83 19.43
CA ARG A 405 15.81 30.16 19.89
C ARG A 405 14.74 30.13 18.80
N VAL A 406 14.44 31.27 18.18
CA VAL A 406 13.44 31.39 17.09
C VAL A 406 13.81 30.49 15.91
N ARG A 407 15.10 30.47 15.52
CA ARG A 407 15.62 29.58 14.47
C ARG A 407 15.39 28.11 14.82
N ARG A 408 15.78 27.65 16.02
CA ARG A 408 15.60 26.25 16.45
C ARG A 408 14.12 25.84 16.49
N HIS A 409 13.23 26.69 17.01
CA HIS A 409 11.79 26.41 17.02
C HIS A 409 11.19 26.33 15.61
N LEU A 410 11.48 27.29 14.72
CA LEU A 410 10.93 27.27 13.36
C LEU A 410 11.50 26.12 12.51
N GLN A 411 12.78 25.80 12.66
CA GLN A 411 13.37 24.60 12.04
C GLN A 411 12.73 23.31 12.55
N LEU A 412 12.42 23.21 13.85
CA LEU A 412 11.73 22.05 14.42
C LEU A 412 10.30 21.93 13.91
N THR A 413 9.55 23.03 13.85
CA THR A 413 8.19 23.03 13.26
C THR A 413 8.21 22.57 11.80
N LEU A 414 9.17 23.05 10.99
CA LEU A 414 9.36 22.58 9.62
C LEU A 414 9.73 21.09 9.54
N ALA A 415 10.58 20.60 10.45
CA ALA A 415 10.95 19.18 10.53
C ALA A 415 9.75 18.27 10.87
N THR A 416 8.93 18.68 11.83
CA THR A 416 7.71 17.95 12.21
C THR A 416 6.65 17.99 11.10
N LEU A 417 6.42 19.17 10.49
CA LEU A 417 5.51 19.29 9.34
C LEU A 417 5.96 18.43 8.16
N ALA A 418 7.25 18.44 7.83
CA ALA A 418 7.80 17.54 6.81
C ALA A 418 7.49 16.08 7.14
N SER A 419 7.89 15.63 8.34
CA SER A 419 7.68 14.25 8.79
C SER A 419 6.21 13.81 8.73
N VAL A 420 5.29 14.66 9.20
CA VAL A 420 3.85 14.36 9.22
C VAL A 420 3.27 14.23 7.80
N LEU A 421 3.76 14.96 6.79
CA LEU A 421 3.34 14.82 5.40
C LEU A 421 4.08 13.70 4.65
N PHE A 422 5.33 13.42 5.03
CA PHE A 422 6.22 12.47 4.38
C PHE A 422 5.70 11.03 4.43
N TYR A 423 5.38 10.55 5.63
CA TYR A 423 4.89 9.18 5.82
C TYR A 423 3.59 8.87 5.04
N PRO A 424 2.53 9.70 5.10
CA PRO A 424 1.35 9.58 4.22
C PRO A 424 1.73 9.40 2.74
N ALA A 425 2.63 10.25 2.24
CA ALA A 425 3.08 10.22 0.87
C ALA A 425 3.78 8.90 0.51
N MET A 426 4.70 8.44 1.36
CA MET A 426 5.48 7.24 1.09
C MET A 426 4.60 5.99 0.95
N TYR A 427 3.70 5.73 1.90
CA TYR A 427 2.87 4.51 1.89
C TYR A 427 1.80 4.54 0.79
N ILE A 428 1.13 5.67 0.58
CA ILE A 428 0.11 5.80 -0.48
C ILE A 428 0.77 5.64 -1.87
N GLY A 429 1.94 6.26 -2.05
CA GLY A 429 2.74 6.11 -3.27
C GLY A 429 3.22 4.68 -3.50
N ALA A 430 3.72 4.01 -2.45
CA ALA A 430 4.16 2.62 -2.52
C ALA A 430 3.00 1.64 -2.83
N ALA A 431 1.82 1.81 -2.22
CA ALA A 431 0.67 0.95 -2.50
C ALA A 431 0.20 1.06 -3.97
N GLN A 432 0.11 2.29 -4.50
CA GLN A 432 -0.18 2.51 -5.92
C GLN A 432 0.94 1.99 -6.84
N GLY A 433 2.21 2.20 -6.45
CA GLY A 433 3.40 1.79 -7.20
C GLY A 433 3.67 0.28 -7.22
N ASN A 434 3.14 -0.47 -6.25
CA ASN A 434 3.13 -1.93 -6.28
C ASN A 434 1.92 -2.47 -7.09
N SER A 435 0.72 -1.91 -6.92
CA SER A 435 -0.50 -2.46 -7.55
C SER A 435 -0.62 -2.18 -9.06
N ARG A 436 -0.23 -0.99 -9.53
CA ARG A 436 -0.47 -0.53 -10.91
C ARG A 436 0.40 -1.18 -12.00
N PRO A 437 1.71 -1.47 -11.78
CA PRO A 437 2.49 -2.16 -12.80
C PRO A 437 1.90 -3.53 -13.19
N LEU A 438 1.15 -4.17 -12.29
CA LEU A 438 0.46 -5.44 -12.53
C LEU A 438 -0.76 -5.32 -13.46
N ASP A 439 -1.25 -4.11 -13.76
CA ASP A 439 -2.26 -3.89 -14.82
C ASP A 439 -1.67 -4.05 -16.24
N TYR A 440 -0.34 -4.07 -16.37
CA TYR A 440 0.38 -4.41 -17.60
C TYR A 440 0.77 -5.89 -17.68
N ALA A 441 0.29 -6.74 -16.77
CA ALA A 441 0.77 -8.12 -16.66
C ALA A 441 0.25 -9.02 -17.80
N HIS A 442 1.17 -9.68 -18.51
CA HIS A 442 0.88 -10.62 -19.61
C HIS A 442 1.39 -12.02 -19.27
N LYS A 443 0.61 -13.06 -19.56
CA LYS A 443 0.96 -14.45 -19.21
C LYS A 443 2.15 -14.92 -20.06
N GLY A 444 3.11 -15.62 -19.44
CA GLY A 444 4.33 -16.09 -20.12
C GLY A 444 5.34 -15.03 -20.57
N HIS A 445 5.02 -13.73 -20.56
CA HIS A 445 5.95 -12.69 -21.01
C HIS A 445 7.13 -12.48 -20.04
N ARG A 446 8.37 -12.57 -20.56
CA ARG A 446 9.61 -12.61 -19.74
C ARG A 446 9.79 -11.44 -18.77
N LEU A 447 9.29 -10.24 -19.13
CA LEU A 447 9.41 -9.02 -18.30
C LEU A 447 8.07 -8.51 -17.75
N LEU A 448 6.95 -9.12 -18.17
CA LEU A 448 5.59 -8.68 -17.82
C LEU A 448 4.72 -9.78 -17.19
N SER A 449 5.24 -10.97 -16.91
CA SER A 449 4.55 -11.91 -16.02
C SER A 449 4.42 -11.29 -14.62
N ARG A 450 3.35 -11.61 -13.87
CA ARG A 450 3.16 -11.05 -12.51
C ARG A 450 4.37 -11.32 -11.63
N ASP A 451 4.93 -12.53 -11.68
CA ASP A 451 6.16 -12.89 -10.96
C ASP A 451 7.36 -12.01 -11.35
N ALA A 452 7.58 -11.75 -12.65
CA ALA A 452 8.68 -10.89 -13.10
C ALA A 452 8.48 -9.41 -12.71
N ILE A 453 7.23 -8.92 -12.70
CA ILE A 453 6.91 -7.56 -12.24
C ILE A 453 7.12 -7.44 -10.73
N VAL A 454 6.63 -8.42 -9.94
CA VAL A 454 6.84 -8.46 -8.47
C VAL A 454 8.32 -8.64 -8.12
N ALA A 455 9.11 -9.37 -8.91
CA ALA A 455 10.55 -9.51 -8.71
C ALA A 455 11.31 -8.21 -9.00
N GLN A 456 10.99 -7.52 -10.11
CA GLN A 456 11.51 -6.17 -10.39
C GLN A 456 11.14 -5.18 -9.27
N GLN A 457 9.90 -5.26 -8.76
CA GLN A 457 9.50 -4.49 -7.60
C GLN A 457 10.33 -4.84 -6.37
N ASP A 458 10.47 -6.10 -5.97
CA ASP A 458 11.20 -6.41 -4.72
C ASP A 458 12.71 -6.11 -4.80
N LEU A 459 13.30 -6.22 -6.00
CA LEU A 459 14.69 -5.85 -6.25
C LEU A 459 14.90 -4.33 -6.22
N PHE A 460 14.17 -3.57 -7.03
CA PHE A 460 14.37 -2.12 -7.12
C PHE A 460 13.73 -1.36 -5.95
N GLN A 461 12.50 -1.71 -5.55
CA GLN A 461 11.81 -1.12 -4.40
C GLN A 461 12.47 -1.58 -3.09
N THR A 462 12.39 -2.87 -2.81
CA THR A 462 12.51 -3.36 -1.43
C THR A 462 13.94 -3.71 -1.05
N THR A 463 14.85 -3.84 -2.02
CA THR A 463 16.26 -4.13 -1.82
C THR A 463 17.14 -2.90 -2.10
N ILE A 464 17.32 -2.52 -3.36
CA ILE A 464 18.30 -1.51 -3.79
C ILE A 464 17.94 -0.11 -3.24
N GLY A 465 16.68 0.32 -3.37
CA GLY A 465 16.21 1.59 -2.84
C GLY A 465 16.48 1.75 -1.34
N LYS A 466 16.21 0.72 -0.54
CA LYS A 466 16.47 0.76 0.92
C LYS A 466 17.94 0.93 1.25
N GLY A 467 18.82 0.11 0.64
CA GLY A 467 20.26 0.14 0.91
C GLY A 467 20.89 1.48 0.58
N LEU A 468 20.61 1.99 -0.63
CA LEU A 468 21.07 3.31 -1.06
C LEU A 468 20.52 4.42 -0.16
N GLY A 469 19.25 4.36 0.22
CA GLY A 469 18.62 5.31 1.13
C GLY A 469 19.37 5.42 2.46
N MET A 470 19.55 4.29 3.16
CA MET A 470 20.16 4.25 4.49
C MET A 470 21.65 4.68 4.51
N VAL A 471 22.41 4.39 3.45
CA VAL A 471 23.83 4.77 3.36
C VAL A 471 23.98 6.22 2.92
N VAL A 472 23.41 6.60 1.77
CA VAL A 472 23.59 7.93 1.17
C VAL A 472 22.97 9.01 2.04
N CYS A 473 21.80 8.76 2.64
CA CYS A 473 21.17 9.76 3.51
C CYS A 473 21.90 9.92 4.85
N ARG A 474 22.70 8.95 5.32
CA ARG A 474 23.59 9.15 6.47
C ARG A 474 24.86 9.91 6.11
N GLN A 475 25.46 9.62 4.97
CA GLN A 475 26.61 10.39 4.45
C GLN A 475 26.24 11.86 4.16
N ALA A 476 25.00 12.14 3.73
CA ALA A 476 24.49 13.49 3.53
C ALA A 476 24.31 14.35 4.81
N LEU A 477 24.54 13.77 6.00
CA LEU A 477 24.43 14.45 7.31
C LEU A 477 25.77 14.97 7.85
N ASP A 478 26.88 14.73 7.15
CA ASP A 478 28.24 15.06 7.63
C ASP A 478 28.56 16.58 7.48
N GLY A 479 27.62 17.45 7.84
CA GLY A 479 27.71 18.89 7.62
C GLY A 479 26.65 19.73 8.33
N THR A 480 26.89 21.05 8.40
CA THR A 480 26.24 21.99 9.35
C THR A 480 24.76 22.33 9.11
N ASN A 481 24.14 21.83 8.03
CA ASN A 481 22.71 22.05 7.73
C ASN A 481 22.02 20.74 7.30
N GLN A 482 22.29 19.66 8.04
CA GLN A 482 21.83 18.28 7.84
C GLN A 482 20.46 18.14 7.16
N LEU A 483 19.38 18.63 7.80
CA LEU A 483 18.01 18.47 7.30
C LEU A 483 17.76 19.22 5.97
N ALA A 484 18.44 20.34 5.74
CA ALA A 484 18.31 21.09 4.50
C ALA A 484 19.03 20.41 3.32
N THR A 485 20.12 19.68 3.58
CA THR A 485 20.80 18.84 2.57
C THR A 485 19.90 17.68 2.14
N LEU A 486 19.30 16.96 3.10
CA LEU A 486 18.29 15.93 2.81
C LEU A 486 17.13 16.48 1.98
N GLY A 487 16.57 17.64 2.36
CA GLY A 487 15.44 18.24 1.64
C GLY A 487 15.74 18.52 0.16
N LYS A 488 16.92 19.05 -0.16
CA LYS A 488 17.36 19.28 -1.54
C LYS A 488 17.47 17.99 -2.35
N LEU A 489 18.11 16.97 -1.76
CA LEU A 489 18.23 15.63 -2.35
C LEU A 489 16.84 15.02 -2.62
N PHE A 490 15.93 15.16 -1.66
CA PHE A 490 14.57 14.63 -1.74
C PHE A 490 13.72 15.34 -2.81
N VAL A 491 13.81 16.68 -2.92
CA VAL A 491 13.17 17.43 -4.01
C VAL A 491 13.62 16.89 -5.37
N GLY A 492 14.91 16.62 -5.57
CA GLY A 492 15.43 16.05 -6.81
C GLY A 492 14.78 14.70 -7.18
N VAL A 493 14.68 13.77 -6.21
CA VAL A 493 14.05 12.45 -6.43
C VAL A 493 12.54 12.58 -6.68
N VAL A 494 11.82 13.40 -5.91
CA VAL A 494 10.37 13.59 -6.07
C VAL A 494 10.03 14.29 -7.39
N CYS A 495 10.83 15.27 -7.82
CA CYS A 495 10.66 15.89 -9.16
C CYS A 495 10.87 14.87 -10.29
N ALA A 496 11.85 13.95 -10.17
CA ALA A 496 12.01 12.87 -11.13
C ALA A 496 10.81 11.89 -11.13
N GLN A 497 10.25 11.56 -9.96
CA GLN A 497 9.01 10.77 -9.85
C GLN A 497 7.82 11.47 -10.53
N PHE A 498 7.67 12.79 -10.37
CA PHE A 498 6.65 13.59 -11.07
C PHE A 498 6.78 13.53 -12.60
N VAL A 499 8.00 13.62 -13.14
CA VAL A 499 8.23 13.52 -14.60
C VAL A 499 7.84 12.12 -15.12
N VAL A 500 8.27 11.05 -14.45
CA VAL A 500 7.92 9.68 -14.88
C VAL A 500 6.41 9.42 -14.77
N MET A 501 5.74 9.98 -13.76
CA MET A 501 4.27 9.91 -13.66
C MET A 501 3.57 10.54 -14.87
N ALA A 502 4.00 11.74 -15.27
CA ALA A 502 3.39 12.51 -16.34
C ALA A 502 3.54 11.82 -17.71
N VAL A 503 4.60 11.01 -17.89
CA VAL A 503 4.95 10.39 -19.18
C VAL A 503 4.34 9.00 -19.40
N GLY A 504 4.08 8.19 -18.35
CA GLY A 504 3.70 6.77 -18.57
C GLY A 504 2.87 6.05 -17.49
N TRP A 505 2.25 6.75 -16.54
CA TRP A 505 1.61 6.10 -15.36
C TRP A 505 0.17 5.58 -15.56
N ASP A 506 -0.35 5.70 -16.77
CA ASP A 506 -1.77 5.46 -17.07
C ASP A 506 -1.82 4.65 -18.38
N PRO A 507 -2.14 3.34 -18.34
CA PRO A 507 -2.07 2.49 -19.53
C PRO A 507 -2.93 3.04 -20.68
N GLN A 508 -4.12 3.55 -20.37
CA GLN A 508 -5.06 4.05 -21.37
C GLN A 508 -4.61 5.40 -21.94
N ALA A 509 -4.15 6.32 -21.09
CA ALA A 509 -3.60 7.59 -21.58
C ALA A 509 -2.27 7.41 -22.33
N THR A 510 -1.45 6.43 -21.96
CA THR A 510 -0.17 6.11 -22.62
C THR A 510 -0.42 5.43 -23.97
N VAL A 511 -1.38 4.49 -24.05
CA VAL A 511 -1.86 3.94 -25.34
C VAL A 511 -2.46 5.02 -26.21
N ALA A 512 -3.25 5.94 -25.66
CA ALA A 512 -3.83 7.04 -26.42
C ALA A 512 -2.72 7.98 -26.95
N ALA A 513 -1.82 8.46 -26.10
CA ALA A 513 -0.70 9.31 -26.50
C ALA A 513 0.23 8.62 -27.51
N ALA A 514 0.53 7.33 -27.33
CA ALA A 514 1.31 6.54 -28.28
C ALA A 514 0.58 6.37 -29.63
N LYS A 515 -0.74 6.19 -29.64
CA LYS A 515 -1.55 6.18 -30.87
C LYS A 515 -1.54 7.55 -31.56
N THR A 516 -1.68 8.65 -30.82
CA THR A 516 -1.61 10.02 -31.37
C THR A 516 -0.22 10.33 -31.92
N ALA A 517 0.85 9.93 -31.22
CA ALA A 517 2.23 10.10 -31.67
C ALA A 517 2.55 9.22 -32.89
N ALA A 518 2.04 7.98 -32.94
CA ALA A 518 2.17 7.09 -34.10
C ALA A 518 1.39 7.60 -35.32
N ALA A 519 0.20 8.19 -35.11
CA ALA A 519 -0.53 8.90 -36.16
C ALA A 519 0.28 10.09 -36.68
N ALA A 520 0.69 11.02 -35.81
CA ALA A 520 1.50 12.17 -36.21
C ALA A 520 2.83 11.79 -36.88
N ALA A 521 3.50 10.71 -36.44
CA ALA A 521 4.70 10.19 -37.07
C ALA A 521 4.43 9.55 -38.45
N LYS A 522 3.28 8.88 -38.62
CA LYS A 522 2.81 8.37 -39.92
C LYS A 522 2.48 9.53 -40.87
N ASP A 523 1.77 10.54 -40.40
CA ASP A 523 1.38 11.71 -41.19
C ASP A 523 2.62 12.52 -41.61
N PHE A 524 3.60 12.66 -40.72
CA PHE A 524 4.92 13.23 -41.04
C PHE A 524 5.69 12.37 -42.05
N ALA A 525 5.66 11.04 -41.92
CA ALA A 525 6.31 10.15 -42.89
C ALA A 525 5.66 10.20 -44.28
N VAL A 526 4.33 10.29 -44.36
CA VAL A 526 3.59 10.50 -45.61
C VAL A 526 3.97 11.86 -46.22
N ALA A 527 3.93 12.94 -45.44
CA ALA A 527 4.33 14.27 -45.91
C ALA A 527 5.80 14.33 -46.37
N ALA A 528 6.70 13.59 -45.72
CA ALA A 528 8.10 13.47 -46.13
C ALA A 528 8.26 12.67 -47.43
N VAL A 529 7.44 11.63 -47.66
CA VAL A 529 7.41 10.87 -48.92
C VAL A 529 6.82 11.71 -50.06
N ASP A 530 5.76 12.49 -49.82
CA ASP A 530 5.20 13.40 -50.82
C ASP A 530 6.15 14.56 -51.15
N ALA A 531 6.89 15.08 -50.16
CA ALA A 531 7.98 16.02 -50.39
C ALA A 531 9.11 15.39 -51.24
N ALA A 532 9.53 14.17 -50.91
CA ALA A 532 10.52 13.42 -51.69
C ALA A 532 10.03 13.06 -53.12
N GLY A 533 8.73 12.88 -53.32
CA GLY A 533 8.12 12.64 -54.63
C GLY A 533 7.92 13.90 -55.48
N THR A 534 7.74 15.07 -54.85
CA THR A 534 7.57 16.36 -55.54
C THR A 534 8.90 17.00 -55.95
N VAL A 535 9.99 16.81 -55.18
CA VAL A 535 11.33 17.33 -55.54
C VAL A 535 11.81 16.87 -56.94
N PRO A 536 11.72 15.58 -57.35
CA PRO A 536 12.05 15.12 -58.71
C PRO A 536 11.12 15.65 -59.83
N ARG A 537 9.94 16.18 -59.49
CA ARG A 537 9.04 16.88 -60.42
C ARG A 537 9.43 18.36 -60.54
N ALA A 538 9.71 19.03 -59.42
CA ALA A 538 10.21 20.40 -59.40
C ALA A 538 11.56 20.53 -60.14
N LEU A 539 12.51 19.62 -59.88
CA LEU A 539 13.80 19.59 -60.57
C LEU A 539 13.66 19.32 -62.08
N ARG A 540 12.67 18.54 -62.52
CA ARG A 540 12.35 18.39 -63.96
C ARG A 540 11.81 19.70 -64.54
N LEU A 541 10.81 20.33 -63.92
CA LEU A 541 10.25 21.60 -64.38
C LEU A 541 11.30 22.73 -64.44
N VAL A 542 12.24 22.78 -63.49
CA VAL A 542 13.38 23.71 -63.53
C VAL A 542 14.35 23.37 -64.67
N ARG A 543 14.69 22.09 -64.88
CA ARG A 543 15.57 21.64 -65.98
C ARG A 543 14.97 21.93 -67.35
N ASP A 544 13.66 21.75 -67.52
CA ASP A 544 12.98 21.94 -68.80
C ASP A 544 12.75 23.44 -69.11
N ARG A 545 12.46 24.28 -68.09
CA ARG A 545 12.52 25.75 -68.25
C ARG A 545 13.93 26.26 -68.55
N GLY A 546 14.95 25.68 -67.91
CA GLY A 546 16.36 26.00 -68.20
C GLY A 546 16.75 25.68 -69.65
N ARG A 547 16.23 24.57 -70.20
CA ARG A 547 16.38 24.25 -71.64
C ARG A 547 15.66 25.25 -72.54
N GLN A 548 14.43 25.66 -72.20
CA GLN A 548 13.67 26.63 -72.99
C GLN A 548 14.38 28.00 -73.08
N HIS A 549 15.01 28.48 -72.00
CA HIS A 549 15.81 29.71 -72.02
C HIS A 549 17.15 29.56 -72.78
N LEU A 550 17.74 28.36 -72.81
CA LEU A 550 18.94 28.11 -73.63
C LEU A 550 18.60 28.06 -75.13
N SER A 551 17.38 27.67 -75.51
CA SER A 551 16.90 27.75 -76.90
C SER A 551 16.38 29.13 -77.34
N SER A 552 16.23 30.09 -76.42
CA SER A 552 15.78 31.46 -76.76
C SER A 552 16.91 32.45 -77.02
N ASN A 553 18.15 32.09 -76.72
CA ASN A 553 19.33 32.97 -76.80
C ASN A 553 20.32 32.52 -77.89
N SER A 554 19.83 31.88 -78.95
CA SER A 554 20.61 31.43 -80.10
C SER A 554 20.01 31.96 -81.42
N CYS A 555 19.97 33.29 -81.53
CA CYS A 555 19.79 34.08 -82.75
C CYS A 555 20.78 35.26 -82.68
#